data_AF-A0AB39BN24-F1
#
_entry.id   AF-A0AB39BN24-F1
#
_cell.length_a   1.000
_cell.length_b   1.000
_cell.length_c   1.000
_cell.angle_alpha   90.00
_cell.angle_beta   90.00
_cell.angle_gamma   90.00
#
_symmetry.space_group_name_H-M   'P 1'
#
loop_
_entity.id
_entity.type
_entity.pdbx_description
1 polymer ?
#
loop_
_entity_poly.entity_id
_entity_poly.type
_entity_poly.pdbx_seq_one_letter_code
_entity_poly.pdbx_strand_id
1 'polypeptide(L)'
;MSKKIYEMITNQIIEKLKAGTIPWRQPFKNGLAVNRKTQKPYRGINTFLLDDGEYATFKQIQEAGGKVKKGAKSQIVVFGKMLEVEEEDSDQLKKVPMLR
;
A
#
# COMPACT_ATOMS: atom_id res chain seq x y z
N MET A 1 5.78 -15.02 3.38
CA MET A 1 5.09 -13.71 3.57
C MET A 1 5.03 -12.91 2.27
N SER A 2 6.18 -12.56 1.67
CA SER A 2 6.23 -11.76 0.43
C SER A 2 5.48 -12.36 -0.76
N LYS A 3 5.65 -13.66 -1.04
CA LYS A 3 4.98 -14.34 -2.18
C LYS A 3 3.46 -14.17 -2.18
N LYS A 4 2.83 -14.28 -1.00
CA LYS A 4 1.38 -14.10 -0.84
C LYS A 4 0.94 -12.66 -1.13
N ILE A 5 1.70 -11.67 -0.68
CA ILE A 5 1.42 -10.25 -0.96
C ILE A 5 1.50 -10.00 -2.47
N TYR A 6 2.53 -10.50 -3.14
CA TYR A 6 2.67 -10.38 -4.59
C TYR A 6 1.51 -11.02 -5.36
N GLU A 7 1.09 -12.21 -4.97
CA GLU A 7 -0.06 -12.89 -5.58
C GLU A 7 -1.36 -12.10 -5.36
N MET A 8 -1.59 -11.58 -4.15
CA MET A 8 -2.77 -10.77 -3.84
C MET A 8 -2.83 -9.46 -4.65
N ILE A 9 -1.69 -8.78 -4.83
CA ILE A 9 -1.59 -7.57 -5.65
C ILE A 9 -1.86 -7.91 -7.11
N THR A 10 -1.20 -8.97 -7.62
CA THR A 10 -1.36 -9.44 -9.00
C THR A 10 -2.83 -9.75 -9.30
N ASN A 11 -3.49 -10.49 -8.41
CA ASN A 11 -4.90 -10.82 -8.57
C ASN A 11 -5.80 -9.57 -8.58
N GLN A 12 -5.56 -8.59 -7.71
CA GLN A 12 -6.31 -7.33 -7.76
C GLN A 12 -6.14 -6.58 -9.09
N ILE A 13 -4.92 -6.55 -9.63
CA ILE A 13 -4.66 -5.93 -10.94
C ILE A 13 -5.39 -6.70 -12.04
N ILE A 14 -5.34 -8.04 -12.02
CA ILE A 14 -6.06 -8.88 -12.97
C ILE A 14 -7.57 -8.59 -12.92
N GLU A 15 -8.15 -8.46 -11.73
CA GLU A 15 -9.58 -8.13 -11.60
C GLU A 15 -9.91 -6.73 -12.14
N LYS A 16 -9.05 -5.72 -11.91
CA LYS A 16 -9.21 -4.39 -12.53
C LYS A 16 -9.17 -4.47 -14.06
N LEU A 17 -8.25 -5.25 -14.61
CA LEU A 17 -8.12 -5.46 -16.06
C LEU A 17 -9.35 -6.18 -16.64
N LYS A 18 -9.86 -7.20 -15.97
CA LYS A 18 -11.11 -7.89 -16.36
C LYS A 18 -12.32 -6.95 -16.34
N ALA A 19 -12.34 -5.99 -15.42
CA ALA A 19 -13.35 -4.93 -15.37
C ALA A 19 -13.16 -3.85 -16.46
N GLY A 20 -12.19 -4.01 -17.38
CA GLY A 20 -11.92 -3.08 -18.47
C GLY A 20 -11.07 -1.87 -18.09
N THR A 21 -10.55 -1.82 -16.85
CA THR A 21 -9.70 -0.72 -16.39
C THR A 21 -8.23 -1.09 -16.51
N ILE A 22 -7.46 -0.32 -17.26
CA ILE A 22 -5.99 -0.46 -17.34
C ILE A 22 -5.35 0.54 -16.38
N PRO A 23 -4.89 0.14 -15.17
CA PRO A 23 -4.57 1.07 -14.10
C PRO A 23 -3.44 2.08 -14.42
N TRP A 24 -2.49 1.69 -15.28
CA TRP A 24 -1.37 2.54 -15.70
C TRP A 24 -1.66 3.39 -16.95
N ARG A 25 -2.83 3.22 -17.59
CA ARG A 25 -3.26 4.04 -18.73
C ARG A 25 -4.45 4.88 -18.32
N GLN A 26 -4.18 5.98 -17.63
CA GLN A 26 -5.19 7.00 -17.33
C GLN A 26 -4.95 8.23 -18.21
N PRO A 27 -5.87 8.56 -19.14
CA PRO A 27 -5.72 9.71 -20.04
C PRO A 27 -5.99 11.06 -19.34
N PHE A 28 -6.45 11.03 -18.09
CA PHE A 28 -6.77 12.20 -17.28
C PHE A 28 -5.95 12.22 -15.99
N LYS A 29 -5.79 13.40 -15.40
CA LYS A 29 -5.22 13.55 -14.05
C LYS A 29 -6.32 13.32 -13.03
N ASN A 30 -6.19 12.23 -12.27
CA ASN A 30 -7.01 11.97 -11.10
C ASN A 30 -6.45 12.68 -9.86
N GLY A 31 -7.29 12.85 -8.84
CA GLY A 31 -6.85 13.20 -7.50
C GLY A 31 -5.91 12.12 -6.96
N LEU A 32 -4.95 12.48 -6.11
CA LEU A 32 -4.02 11.50 -5.57
C LEU A 32 -4.61 10.86 -4.31
N ALA A 33 -4.53 9.54 -4.22
CA ALA A 33 -4.67 8.86 -2.94
C ALA A 33 -3.59 9.39 -1.98
N VAL A 34 -3.99 9.94 -0.84
CA VAL A 34 -3.08 10.49 0.17
C VAL A 34 -3.27 9.81 1.52
N ASN A 35 -2.20 9.77 2.31
CA ASN A 35 -2.34 9.41 3.71
C ASN A 35 -2.97 10.57 4.49
N ARG A 36 -4.12 10.35 5.13
CA ARG A 36 -4.89 11.36 5.87
C ARG A 36 -4.05 12.15 6.88
N LYS A 37 -3.14 11.49 7.61
CA LYS A 37 -2.34 12.12 8.68
C LYS A 37 -1.19 12.96 8.13
N THR A 38 -0.48 12.45 7.13
CA THR A 38 0.73 13.11 6.60
C THR A 38 0.48 13.96 5.36
N GLN A 39 -0.69 13.82 4.73
CA GLN A 39 -1.08 14.44 3.45
C GLN A 39 -0.12 14.13 2.29
N LYS A 40 0.72 13.10 2.45
CA LYS A 40 1.64 12.67 1.40
C LYS A 40 0.93 11.71 0.43
N PRO A 41 1.10 11.90 -0.89
CA PRO A 41 0.54 10.99 -1.88
C PRO A 41 1.23 9.63 -1.83
N TYR A 42 0.43 8.58 -1.99
CA TYR A 42 0.95 7.23 -2.16
C TYR A 42 1.71 7.11 -3.48
N ARG A 43 2.69 6.19 -3.49
CA ARG A 43 3.63 6.01 -4.60
C ARG A 43 3.71 4.55 -5.02
N GLY A 44 4.24 4.32 -6.22
CA GLY A 44 4.50 2.99 -6.76
C GLY A 44 3.20 2.22 -6.99
N ILE A 45 3.17 0.95 -6.61
CA ILE A 45 2.02 0.06 -6.87
C ILE A 45 0.72 0.56 -6.22
N ASN A 46 0.82 1.30 -5.11
CA ASN A 46 -0.34 1.86 -4.43
C ASN A 46 -1.10 2.88 -5.28
N THR A 47 -0.43 3.54 -6.23
CA THR A 47 -1.06 4.47 -7.19
C THR A 47 -2.04 3.74 -8.12
N PHE A 48 -1.85 2.44 -8.34
CA PHE A 48 -2.74 1.62 -9.17
C PHE A 48 -3.80 0.86 -8.36
N LEU A 49 -3.49 0.58 -7.08
CA LEU A 49 -4.37 -0.15 -6.18
C LEU A 49 -5.46 0.75 -5.58
N LEU A 50 -5.09 1.95 -5.17
CA LEU A 50 -5.99 2.89 -4.49
C LEU A 50 -6.72 3.78 -5.50
N ASP A 51 -7.94 4.13 -5.15
CA ASP A 51 -8.70 5.17 -5.84
C ASP A 51 -8.44 6.53 -5.15
N ASP A 52 -8.92 7.60 -5.76
CA ASP A 52 -8.74 8.95 -5.25
C ASP A 52 -9.38 9.10 -3.86
N GLY A 53 -8.66 9.68 -2.90
CA GLY A 53 -9.18 9.93 -1.57
C GLY A 53 -8.12 9.95 -0.47
N GLU A 54 -8.60 10.08 0.77
CA GLU A 54 -7.75 10.08 1.95
C GLU A 54 -7.86 8.77 2.71
N TYR A 55 -6.71 8.13 2.97
CA TYR A 55 -6.65 6.86 3.66
C TYR A 55 -5.98 7.02 5.03
N ALA A 56 -6.58 6.39 6.04
CA ALA A 56 -6.05 6.35 7.39
C ALA A 56 -6.00 4.91 7.88
N THR A 57 -4.97 4.56 8.65
CA THR A 57 -4.94 3.27 9.35
C THR A 57 -5.92 3.30 10.52
N PHE A 58 -6.35 2.11 10.97
CA PHE A 58 -7.21 1.99 12.14
C PHE A 58 -6.64 2.71 13.36
N LYS A 59 -5.32 2.58 13.58
CA LYS A 59 -4.60 3.27 14.65
C LYS A 59 -4.66 4.79 14.50
N GLN A 60 -4.43 5.32 13.28
CA GLN A 60 -4.53 6.76 13.03
C GLN A 60 -5.94 7.31 13.31
N ILE A 61 -6.98 6.54 12.98
CA ILE A 61 -8.37 6.91 13.25
C ILE A 61 -8.63 6.94 14.76
N GLN A 62 -8.17 5.93 15.51
CA GLN A 62 -8.30 5.89 16.96
C GLN A 62 -7.54 7.01 17.66
N GLU A 63 -6.30 7.29 17.23
CA GLU A 63 -5.48 8.41 17.73
C GLU A 63 -6.18 9.76 17.55
N ALA A 64 -6.99 9.91 16.49
CA ALA A 64 -7.79 11.10 16.21
C ALA A 64 -9.15 11.12 16.96
N GLY A 65 -9.42 10.16 17.84
CA GLY A 65 -10.69 10.02 18.55
C GLY A 65 -11.85 9.48 17.70
N GLY A 66 -11.57 9.05 16.47
CA GLY A 66 -12.56 8.51 15.54
C GLY A 66 -12.87 7.03 15.76
N LYS A 67 -13.94 6.55 15.12
CA LYS A 67 -14.31 5.13 15.08
C LYS A 67 -14.59 4.72 13.64
N VAL A 68 -14.13 3.53 13.25
CA VAL A 68 -14.46 2.93 11.96
C VAL A 68 -15.91 2.44 12.00
N LYS A 69 -16.70 2.81 11.00
CA LYS A 69 -18.10 2.36 10.88
C LYS A 69 -18.16 0.83 10.76
N LYS A 70 -19.10 0.21 11.47
CA LYS A 70 -19.32 -1.24 11.38
C LYS A 70 -19.64 -1.63 9.93
N GLY A 71 -18.96 -2.65 9.43
CA GLY A 71 -19.10 -3.13 8.04
C GLY A 71 -18.19 -2.44 7.03
N ALA A 72 -17.39 -1.45 7.42
CA ALA A 72 -16.40 -0.85 6.53
C ALA A 72 -15.34 -1.88 6.11
N LYS A 73 -14.94 -1.84 4.84
CA LYS A 73 -13.89 -2.70 4.27
C LYS A 73 -12.58 -1.92 4.17
N SER A 74 -11.47 -2.57 4.52
CA SER A 74 -10.13 -2.01 4.37
C SER A 74 -9.63 -2.13 2.94
N GLN A 75 -8.74 -1.21 2.55
CA GLN A 75 -7.94 -1.32 1.34
C GLN A 75 -6.53 -1.80 1.67
N ILE A 76 -5.91 -2.53 0.75
CA ILE A 76 -4.53 -2.99 0.90
C ILE A 76 -3.58 -1.90 0.42
N VAL A 77 -2.62 -1.54 1.26
CA VAL A 77 -1.54 -0.62 0.95
C VAL A 77 -0.23 -1.34 1.21
N VAL A 78 0.66 -1.30 0.23
CA VAL A 78 1.94 -2.00 0.25
C VAL A 78 3.04 -1.05 0.67
N PHE A 79 3.83 -1.44 1.67
CA PHE A 79 4.99 -0.72 2.16
C PHE A 79 6.25 -1.57 1.94
N GLY A 80 7.13 -1.08 1.05
CA GLY A 80 8.44 -1.65 0.83
C GLY A 80 9.53 -0.87 1.58
N LYS A 81 10.42 -1.56 2.28
CA LYS A 81 11.60 -0.98 2.92
C LYS A 81 12.77 -1.96 2.88
N MET A 82 13.99 -1.46 2.65
CA MET A 82 15.21 -2.25 2.85
C MET A 82 15.53 -2.28 4.36
N LEU A 83 15.64 -3.47 4.93
CA LEU A 83 16.10 -3.70 6.29
C LEU A 83 17.61 -3.93 6.28
N GLU A 84 18.28 -3.42 7.30
CA GLU A 84 19.69 -3.73 7.57
C GLU A 84 19.69 -4.79 8.69
N VAL A 85 20.33 -5.92 8.42
CA VAL A 85 20.41 -7.07 9.33
C VAL A 85 21.88 -7.38 9.54
N GLU A 86 22.30 -7.48 10.80
CA GLU A 86 23.63 -7.93 11.19
C GLU A 86 23.72 -9.45 11.00
N GLU A 87 24.77 -9.95 10.33
CA GLU A 87 25.01 -11.38 10.24
C GLU A 87 25.68 -11.88 11.53
N GLU A 88 25.19 -13.01 12.08
CA GLU A 88 25.65 -13.55 13.38
C GLU A 88 27.15 -13.94 13.40
N ASP A 89 27.82 -14.01 12.24
CA ASP A 89 29.23 -14.41 12.10
C ASP A 89 30.11 -13.36 11.36
N SER A 90 29.60 -12.15 11.08
CA SER A 90 30.43 -11.08 10.52
C SER A 90 29.92 -9.69 10.87
N ASP A 91 30.81 -8.73 11.13
CA ASP A 91 30.48 -7.30 11.32
C ASP A 91 29.93 -6.62 10.04
N GLN A 92 29.39 -7.39 9.08
CA GLN A 92 28.84 -6.88 7.83
C GLN A 92 27.32 -6.72 7.92
N LEU A 93 26.85 -5.49 7.67
CA LEU A 93 25.42 -5.17 7.55
C LEU A 93 24.88 -5.63 6.19
N LYS A 94 23.96 -6.59 6.20
CA LYS A 94 23.27 -7.07 5.00
C LYS A 94 21.97 -6.30 4.78
N LYS A 95 21.77 -5.81 3.56
CA LYS A 95 20.51 -5.14 3.14
C LYS A 95 19.53 -6.15 2.56
N VAL A 96 18.42 -6.38 3.25
CA VAL A 96 17.36 -7.33 2.85
C VAL A 96 16.07 -6.58 2.54
N PRO A 97 15.42 -6.81 1.38
CA PRO A 97 14.15 -6.16 1.06
C PRO A 97 13.01 -6.74 1.90
N MET A 98 12.20 -5.87 2.50
CA MET A 98 10.97 -6.21 3.22
C MET A 98 9.77 -5.54 2.57
N LEU A 99 8.70 -6.31 2.44
CA LEU A 99 7.40 -5.86 1.95
C LEU A 99 6.34 -6.24 2.97
N ARG A 100 5.46 -5.28 3.26
CA ARG A 100 4.32 -5.41 4.17
C ARG A 100 3.06 -4.82 3.55
#